data_AF-A0A945QX38-F1
#
_entry.id   AF-A0A945QX38-F1
#
_cell.length_a   1.000
_cell.length_b   1.000
_cell.length_c   1.000
_cell.angle_alpha   90.00
_cell.angle_beta   90.00
_cell.angle_gamma   90.00
#
_symmetry.space_group_name_H-M   'P 1'
#
loop_
_entity.id
_entity.type
_entity.pdbx_description
1 polymer ?
#
loop_
_entity_poly.entity_id
_entity_poly.type
_entity_poly.pdbx_seq_one_letter_code
_entity_poly.pdbx_strand_id
1 'polypeptide(L)' 'MKRELLIEAVGSEARIAVLEDDNVVDLIVERDAGASVVGNIYLGRVQRVVDGIGAAFVDLGLNRAG' A
#
# COMPACT_ATOMS: atom_id res chain seq x y z
N MET A 1 -24.48 -17.56 -3.32
CA MET A 1 -23.40 -16.90 -2.56
C MET A 1 -23.13 -15.59 -3.27
N LYS A 2 -23.75 -14.52 -2.78
CA LYS A 2 -23.61 -13.15 -3.28
C LYS A 2 -22.52 -12.49 -2.45
N ARG A 3 -21.58 -11.81 -3.11
CA ARG A 3 -20.49 -11.09 -2.45
C ARG A 3 -20.44 -9.67 -2.96
N GLU A 4 -20.41 -8.71 -2.06
CA GLU A 4 -20.47 -7.28 -2.37
C GLU A 4 -19.41 -6.51 -1.61
N LEU A 5 -19.00 -5.38 -2.19
CA LEU A 5 -18.13 -4.40 -1.57
C LEU A 5 -18.88 -3.08 -1.51
N LEU A 6 -19.08 -2.55 -0.30
CA LEU A 6 -19.61 -1.21 -0.09
C LEU A 6 -18.44 -0.30 0.28
N ILE A 7 -18.20 0.71 -0.54
CA ILE A 7 -17.06 1.62 -0.40
C ILE A 7 -17.58 3.03 -0.12
N GLU A 8 -17.11 3.62 0.97
CA GLU A 8 -17.36 5.00 1.33
C GLU A 8 -16.03 5.72 1.50
N ALA A 9 -15.85 6.86 0.84
CA ALA A 9 -14.67 7.71 0.97
C ALA A 9 -15.10 9.12 1.42
N VAL A 10 -14.74 9.49 2.65
CA VAL A 10 -15.09 10.79 3.25
C VAL A 10 -13.86 11.41 3.90
N GLY A 11 -13.45 12.57 3.40
CA GLY A 11 -12.27 13.27 3.91
C GLY A 11 -11.01 12.41 3.76
N SER A 12 -10.30 12.20 4.87
CA SER A 12 -9.07 11.41 4.96
C SER A 12 -9.31 9.96 5.41
N GLU A 13 -10.55 9.48 5.32
CA GLU A 13 -10.94 8.12 5.72
C GLU A 13 -11.71 7.43 4.58
N ALA A 14 -11.29 6.21 4.25
CA ALA A 14 -12.00 5.29 3.37
C ALA A 14 -12.44 4.06 4.16
N ARG A 15 -13.68 3.64 3.96
CA ARG A 15 -14.29 2.47 4.61
C ARG A 15 -14.77 1.51 3.55
N ILE A 16 -14.41 0.24 3.70
CA ILE A 16 -14.78 -0.83 2.79
C ILE A 16 -15.43 -1.94 3.61
N ALA A 17 -16.73 -2.17 3.41
CA ALA A 17 -17.43 -3.31 4.00
C ALA A 17 -17.52 -4.44 2.97
N VAL A 18 -17.08 -5.63 3.36
CA VAL A 18 -17.24 -6.86 2.58
C VAL A 18 -18.51 -7.55 3.07
N LEU A 19 -19.48 -7.74 2.18
CA LEU A 19 -20.72 -8.42 2.49
C LEU A 19 -20.75 -9.80 1.82
N GLU A 20 -21.25 -10.79 2.55
CA GLU A 20 -21.63 -12.10 2.04
C GLU A 20 -23.09 -12.37 2.40
N ASP A 21 -23.92 -12.58 1.37
CA ASP A 21 -25.36 -12.77 1.50
C ASP A 21 -26.01 -11.73 2.44
N ASP A 22 -25.72 -10.45 2.14
CA ASP A 22 -26.16 -9.24 2.86
C ASP A 22 -25.67 -9.11 4.32
N ASN A 23 -24.77 -9.99 4.78
CA ASN A 23 -24.14 -9.91 6.10
C ASN A 23 -22.71 -9.35 5.98
N VAL A 24 -22.35 -8.39 6.84
CA VAL A 24 -20.97 -7.87 6.89
C VAL A 24 -20.05 -8.93 7.49
N VAL A 25 -19.08 -9.38 6.70
CA VAL A 25 -18.07 -10.36 7.12
C VAL A 25 -16.70 -9.73 7.39
N ASP A 26 -16.44 -8.56 6.82
CA ASP A 26 -15.21 -7.79 7.06
C ASP A 26 -15.46 -6.28 6.92
N LEU A 27 -14.67 -5.48 7.65
CA LEU A 27 -14.70 -4.01 7.59
C LEU A 27 -13.28 -3.46 7.65
N ILE A 28 -12.86 -2.85 6.55
CA ILE A 28 -11.56 -2.21 6.42
C ILE A 28 -11.76 -0.70 6.56
N VAL A 29 -10.95 -0.07 7.41
CA VAL A 29 -10.94 1.39 7.59
C VAL A 29 -9.52 1.88 7.32
N GLU A 30 -9.34 2.56 6.19
CA GLU A 30 -8.10 3.21 5.82
C GLU A 30 -8.19 4.69 6.19
N ARG A 31 -7.17 5.21 6.87
CA ARG A 31 -7.01 6.63 7.19
C ARG A 31 -5.74 7.14 6.55
N ASP A 32 -5.62 8.45 6.33
CA ASP A 32 -4.36 9.12 5.91
C ASP A 32 -3.26 9.10 7.01
N ALA A 33 -3.17 8.03 7.79
CA ALA A 33 -2.05 7.75 8.65
C ALA A 33 -0.98 7.04 7.82
N GLY A 34 -0.11 7.82 7.17
CA GLY A 34 1.14 7.40 6.51
C GLY A 34 1.14 5.98 5.94
N ALA A 35 0.76 5.83 4.67
CA ALA A 35 0.76 4.54 3.98
C ALA A 35 2.09 3.79 4.16
N SER A 36 2.01 2.51 4.50
CA SER A 36 3.18 1.63 4.55
C SER A 36 3.82 1.54 3.16
N VAL A 37 5.14 1.54 3.11
CA VAL A 37 5.90 1.27 1.88
C VAL A 37 6.14 -0.23 1.66
N VAL A 38 5.79 -1.08 2.64
CA VAL A 38 6.00 -2.53 2.58
C VAL A 38 5.07 -3.15 1.54
N GLY A 39 5.63 -3.97 0.65
CA GLY A 39 4.88 -4.65 -0.41
C GLY A 39 4.70 -3.81 -1.68
N ASN A 40 5.05 -2.52 -1.66
CA ASN A 40 5.01 -1.68 -2.85
C ASN A 40 6.07 -2.14 -3.86
N ILE A 41 5.72 -2.01 -5.15
CA ILE A 41 6.62 -2.26 -6.27
C ILE A 41 6.89 -0.91 -6.95
N TYR A 42 8.17 -0.61 -7.17
CA TYR A 42 8.61 0.67 -7.74
C TYR A 42 9.44 0.45 -9.00
N LEU A 43 9.34 1.38 -9.94
CA LEU A 43 10.32 1.55 -11.00
C LEU A 43 11.45 2.44 -10.49
N GLY A 44 12.59 1.84 -10.15
CA GLY A 44 13.76 2.57 -9.63
C GLY A 44 14.90 2.73 -10.62
N ARG A 45 15.80 3.69 -10.35
CA ARG A 45 17.07 3.87 -11.09
C ARG A 45 18.25 3.51 -10.20
N VAL A 46 19.10 2.60 -10.65
CA VAL A 46 20.36 2.28 -9.94
C VAL A 46 21.26 3.50 -9.94
N GLN A 47 21.62 4.00 -8.75
CA GLN A 47 22.53 5.14 -8.59
C GLN A 47 23.99 4.68 -8.42
N ARG A 48 24.21 3.59 -7.67
CA ARG A 48 25.56 3.13 -7.33
C ARG A 48 25.58 1.65 -6.99
N VAL A 49 26.60 0.94 -7.44
CA VAL A 49 26.89 -0.46 -7.05
C VAL A 49 28.06 -0.48 -6.06
N VAL A 50 28.00 -1.32 -5.04
CA VAL A 50 28.99 -1.44 -3.97
C VAL A 50 29.41 -2.89 -3.79
N ASP A 51 30.50 -3.24 -4.45
CA ASP A 51 30.98 -4.62 -4.48
C ASP A 51 31.38 -5.14 -3.09
N GLY A 52 31.92 -4.27 -2.23
CA GLY A 52 32.39 -4.64 -0.89
C GLY A 52 31.31 -5.15 0.07
N ILE A 53 30.03 -4.87 -0.20
CA ILE A 53 28.89 -5.40 0.55
C ILE A 53 27.91 -6.18 -0.33
N GLY A 54 28.25 -6.40 -1.62
CA GLY A 54 27.40 -7.09 -2.58
C GLY A 54 26.02 -6.44 -2.76
N ALA A 55 25.95 -5.10 -2.80
CA ALA A 55 24.68 -4.37 -2.85
C ALA A 55 24.71 -3.21 -3.87
N ALA A 56 23.53 -2.65 -4.16
CA ALA A 56 23.38 -1.45 -4.98
C ALA A 56 22.34 -0.50 -4.36
N PHE A 57 22.57 0.80 -4.51
CA PHE A 57 21.67 1.86 -4.10
C PHE A 57 20.76 2.23 -5.28
N VAL A 58 19.45 2.28 -5.03
CA VAL A 58 18.44 2.51 -6.06
C VAL A 58 17.56 3.70 -5.64
N ASP A 59 17.46 4.68 -6.54
CA ASP A 59 16.54 5.79 -6.38
C ASP A 59 15.11 5.34 -6.68
N LEU A 60 14.23 5.46 -5.69
CA LEU A 60 12.81 5.14 -5.80
C LEU A 60 11.92 6.40 -5.86
N GLY A 61 12.50 7.60 -5.86
CA GLY A 61 11.77 8.87 -5.80
C GLY A 61 11.07 9.13 -4.46
N LEU A 62 11.37 8.33 -3.43
CA LEU A 62 10.92 8.55 -2.07
C LEU A 62 11.87 9.54 -1.38
N ASN A 63 11.36 10.35 -0.44
CA ASN A 63 12.17 11.29 0.36
C ASN A 63 13.20 10.62 1.31
N ARG A 64 13.56 9.35 1.05
CA ARG A 64 14.60 8.58 1.72
C ARG A 64 15.29 7.69 0.66
N ALA A 65 16.60 7.80 0.56
CA ALA A 65 17.39 6.87 -0.25
C ALA A 65 17.37 5.48 0.40
N GLY A 66 17.14 4.44 -0.41
CA GLY A 66 17.31 3.04 -0.04
C GLY A 66 18.68 2.51 -0.45
#